data_AF-A0A7C3GSQ2-F1
#
_entry.id   AF-A0A7C3GSQ2-F1
#
_cell.length_a   1.000
_cell.length_b   1.000
_cell.length_c   1.000
_cell.angle_alpha   90.00
_cell.angle_beta   90.00
_cell.angle_gamma   90.00
#
_symmetry.space_group_name_H-M   'P 1'
#
loop_
_entity.id
_entity.type
_entity.pdbx_description
1 polymer ?
#
loop_
_entity_poly.entity_id
_entity_poly.type
_entity_poly.pdbx_seq_one_letter_code
_entity_poly.pdbx_strand_id
1 'polypeptide(L)' 'MIRKVSLFGPDGHYHGSLHEQGQLTVYDPNGNQLQGMIDNNGNINLQGDDGIYHGKLSGNKISIYSPNGDNITGTIS' A
#
# COMPACT_ATOMS: atom_id res chain seq x y z
N MET A 1 16.61 -1.85 6.51
CA MET A 1 15.65 -2.91 6.81
C MET A 1 14.48 -2.79 5.86
N ILE A 2 14.17 -3.88 5.16
CA ILE A 2 12.96 -3.99 4.34
C ILE A 2 11.93 -4.77 5.16
N ARG A 3 10.71 -4.23 5.26
CA ARG A 3 9.58 -4.87 5.96
C ARG A 3 8.57 -5.40 4.93
N LYS A 4 7.93 -6.52 5.23
CA LYS A 4 6.93 -7.11 4.34
C LYS A 4 5.60 -6.43 4.52
N VAL A 5 4.89 -6.19 3.42
CA VAL A 5 3.53 -5.66 3.42
C VAL A 5 2.59 -6.71 2.85
N SER A 6 1.47 -6.92 3.52
CA SER A 6 0.44 -7.86 3.10
C SER A 6 -0.91 -7.19 3.26
N LEU A 7 -1.64 -6.99 2.16
CA LEU A 7 -2.94 -6.33 2.15
C LEU A 7 -3.99 -7.19 1.44
N PHE A 8 -5.26 -6.96 1.74
CA PHE A 8 -6.40 -7.64 1.16
C PHE A 8 -7.42 -6.59 0.73
N GLY A 9 -7.81 -6.67 -0.54
CA GLY A 9 -8.86 -5.88 -1.16
C GLY A 9 -9.95 -6.77 -1.77
N PRO A 10 -10.95 -6.18 -2.44
CA PRO A 10 -12.05 -6.94 -3.06
C PRO A 10 -11.60 -7.81 -4.25
N ASP A 11 -10.51 -7.45 -4.91
CA ASP A 11 -9.93 -8.16 -6.05
C ASP A 11 -8.88 -9.21 -5.64
N GLY A 12 -8.44 -9.21 -4.38
CA GLY A 12 -7.60 -10.27 -3.82
C GLY A 12 -6.49 -9.80 -2.89
N HIS A 13 -5.42 -10.59 -2.87
CA HIS A 13 -4.26 -10.37 -2.00
C HIS A 13 -3.20 -9.53 -2.69
N TYR A 14 -2.80 -8.45 -2.02
CA TYR A 14 -1.71 -7.58 -2.40
C TYR A 14 -0.50 -7.89 -1.53
N HIS A 15 0.68 -7.82 -2.12
CA HIS A 15 1.92 -8.02 -1.39
C HIS A 15 2.89 -6.88 -1.70
N GLY A 16 3.79 -6.57 -0.78
CA GLY A 16 4.69 -5.45 -0.99
C GLY A 16 5.86 -5.40 -0.03
N SER A 17 6.63 -4.34 -0.16
CA SER A 17 7.78 -4.03 0.67
C SER A 17 7.75 -2.57 1.10
N LEU A 18 7.99 -2.35 2.40
CA LEU A 18 8.30 -1.04 2.94
C LEU A 18 9.81 -0.95 3.16
N HIS A 19 10.44 -0.04 2.44
CA HIS A 19 11.87 0.25 2.52
C HIS A 19 12.13 1.32 3.60
N GLU A 20 13.42 1.49 3.92
CA GLU A 20 13.85 2.59 4.77
C GLU A 20 13.43 3.94 4.16
N GLN A 21 13.19 4.94 5.01
CA GLN A 21 12.72 6.27 4.62
C GLN A 21 11.28 6.34 4.07
N GLY A 22 10.50 5.26 4.21
CA GLY A 22 9.06 5.28 3.94
C GLY A 22 8.67 4.93 2.51
N GLN A 23 9.62 4.56 1.64
CA GLN A 23 9.31 4.12 0.29
C GLN A 23 8.52 2.79 0.32
N LEU A 24 7.34 2.79 -0.28
CA LEU A 24 6.41 1.67 -0.29
C LEU A 24 6.22 1.20 -1.74
N THR A 25 6.43 -0.09 -1.96
CA THR A 25 6.06 -0.78 -3.20
C THR A 25 5.02 -1.84 -2.87
N VAL A 26 3.93 -1.89 -3.62
CA VAL A 26 2.86 -2.87 -3.49
C VAL A 26 2.57 -3.44 -4.88
N TYR A 27 2.29 -4.74 -4.94
CA TYR A 27 1.83 -5.43 -6.14
C TYR A 27 0.39 -5.85 -5.91
N ASP A 28 -0.45 -5.56 -6.89
CA ASP A 28 -1.84 -6.00 -6.91
C ASP A 28 -1.95 -7.52 -7.19
N PRO A 29 -3.14 -8.12 -7.06
CA PRO A 29 -3.35 -9.54 -7.34
C PRO A 29 -3.03 -9.96 -8.79
N ASN A 30 -3.03 -9.02 -9.73
CA ASN A 30 -2.70 -9.23 -11.15
C ASN A 30 -1.19 -9.06 -11.43
N GLY A 31 -0.41 -8.62 -10.44
CA GLY A 31 1.02 -8.35 -10.56
C GLY A 31 1.36 -6.92 -11.01
N ASN A 32 0.39 -6.01 -11.11
CA ASN A 32 0.66 -4.61 -11.41
C ASN A 32 1.30 -3.93 -10.20
N GLN A 33 2.26 -3.04 -10.47
CA GLN A 33 3.02 -2.36 -9.43
C GLN A 33 2.38 -1.01 -9.06
N LEU A 34 2.23 -0.80 -7.75
CA LEU A 34 1.91 0.47 -7.12
C LEU A 34 3.15 0.98 -6.37
N GLN A 35 3.57 2.21 -6.62
CA GLN A 35 4.78 2.77 -5.98
C GLN A 35 4.51 4.12 -5.34
N GLY A 36 5.07 4.35 -4.15
CA GLY A 36 5.03 5.66 -3.54
C GLY A 36 5.68 5.72 -2.16
N MET A 37 5.13 6.56 -1.29
CA MET A 37 5.75 6.95 -0.03
C MET A 37 4.74 6.96 1.12
N ILE A 38 5.25 6.64 2.31
CA ILE A 38 4.62 6.89 3.59
C ILE A 38 5.31 8.10 4.23
N ASP A 39 4.55 9.14 4.55
CA ASP A 39 5.11 10.32 5.23
C ASP A 39 5.24 10.10 6.75
N ASN A 40 5.85 11.09 7.43
CA ASN A 40 6.05 11.03 8.88
C ASN A 40 4.75 11.02 9.69
N ASN A 41 3.63 11.42 9.09
CA ASN A 41 2.31 11.38 9.70
C ASN A 41 1.60 10.04 9.41
N GLY A 42 2.24 9.12 8.70
CA GLY A 42 1.68 7.85 8.27
C GLY A 42 0.70 7.98 7.11
N ASN A 43 0.65 9.09 6.39
CA ASN A 43 -0.15 9.18 5.16
C ASN A 43 0.55 8.43 4.04
N ILE A 44 -0.22 7.69 3.25
CA ILE A 44 0.26 6.86 2.15
C ILE A 44 -0.26 7.46 0.85
N ASN A 45 0.62 7.61 -0.14
CA ASN A 45 0.24 7.90 -1.52
C ASN A 45 0.97 6.92 -2.44
N LEU A 46 0.25 6.13 -3.24
CA LEU A 46 0.82 5.22 -4.23
C LEU A 46 0.30 5.56 -5.62
N GLN A 47 1.19 5.56 -6.60
CA GLN A 47 0.86 5.67 -8.02
C GLN A 47 0.78 4.26 -8.63
N GLY A 48 -0.37 3.94 -9.21
CA GLY A 48 -0.56 2.80 -10.12
C GLY A 48 -0.87 3.30 -11.54
N ASP A 49 -1.04 2.37 -12.47
CA ASP A 49 -1.41 2.70 -13.86
C ASP A 49 -2.86 3.21 -13.99
N ASP A 50 -3.73 2.84 -13.05
CA ASP A 50 -5.14 3.20 -12.98
C ASP A 50 -5.42 4.47 -12.16
N GLY A 51 -4.43 4.97 -11.41
CA GLY A 51 -4.52 6.24 -10.69
C GLY A 51 -3.73 6.30 -9.39
N ILE A 52 -4.09 7.28 -8.55
CA ILE A 52 -3.47 7.49 -7.24
C ILE A 52 -4.31 6.81 -6.15
N TYR A 53 -3.65 5.98 -5.36
CA TYR A 53 -4.18 5.38 -4.16
C TYR A 53 -3.77 6.21 -2.95
N HIS A 54 -4.71 6.42 -2.04
CA HIS A 54 -4.47 7.19 -0.80
C HIS A 54 -4.68 6.31 0.41
N GLY A 55 -3.89 6.47 1.46
CA GLY A 55 -4.02 5.61 2.63
C GLY A 55 -3.43 6.16 3.92
N LYS A 56 -3.49 5.31 4.94
CA LYS A 56 -2.99 5.59 6.28
C LYS A 56 -2.30 4.36 6.87
N LEU A 57 -1.13 4.57 7.44
CA LEU A 57 -0.44 3.66 8.35
C LEU A 57 -0.74 4.07 9.80
N SER A 58 -1.24 3.13 10.59
CA SER A 58 -1.45 3.29 12.03
C SER A 58 -0.84 2.10 12.77
N GLY A 59 0.31 2.33 13.42
CA GLY A 59 1.12 1.26 13.99
C GLY A 59 1.64 0.33 12.89
N ASN A 60 1.19 -0.92 12.89
CA ASN A 60 1.49 -1.89 11.84
C ASN A 60 0.34 -2.09 10.84
N LYS A 61 -0.79 -1.41 10.99
CA LYS A 61 -1.97 -1.56 10.13
C LYS A 61 -1.97 -0.53 9.00
N ILE A 62 -2.27 -1.00 7.80
CA ILE A 62 -2.42 -0.18 6.61
C ILE A 62 -3.90 -0.20 6.18
N SER A 63 -4.41 0.97 5.81
CA SER A 63 -5.65 1.12 5.04
C SER A 63 -5.36 1.97 3.81
N ILE A 64 -5.75 1.51 2.63
CA ILE A 64 -5.57 2.18 1.35
C ILE A 64 -6.93 2.22 0.64
N TYR A 65 -7.22 3.35 0.03
CA TYR A 65 -8.35 3.59 -0.85
C TYR A 65 -7.82 3.74 -2.27
N SER A 66 -8.32 2.90 -3.16
CA SER A 66 -8.00 2.94 -4.59
C SER A 66 -8.74 4.05 -5.31
N PRO A 67 -8.34 4.38 -6.56
CA PRO A 67 -9.00 5.41 -7.37
C PRO A 67 -10.49 5.15 -7.61
N ASN A 68 -10.90 3.88 -7.66
CA ASN A 68 -12.30 3.46 -7.83
C ASN A 68 -13.10 3.39 -6.52
N GLY A 69 -12.48 3.70 -5.37
CA GLY A 69 -13.14 3.73 -4.06
C GLY A 69 -13.11 2.42 -3.27
N ASP A 70 -12.42 1.39 -3.76
CA ASP A 70 -12.23 0.14 -3.01
C ASP A 70 -11.32 0.35 -1.80
N ASN A 71 -11.56 -0.46 -0.75
CA ASN A 71 -10.77 -0.44 0.47
C ASN A 71 -9.85 -1.66 0.52
N ILE A 72 -8.55 -1.41 0.64
CA ILE A 72 -7.48 -2.40 0.70
C ILE A 72 -6.82 -2.26 2.08
N THR A 73 -6.89 -3.29 2.92
CA THR A 73 -6.36 -3.23 4.29
C THR A 73 -5.36 -4.34 4.58
N GLY A 74 -4.46 -4.10 5.53
CA GLY A 74 -3.57 -5.16 5.97
C GLY A 74 -2.51 -4.70 6.94
N THR A 75 -1.35 -5.35 6.91
CA THR A 75 -0.31 -5.13 7.91
C THR A 75 1.10 -5.13 7.35
N ILE A 76 2.01 -4.52 8.11
CA ILE A 76 3.46 -4.58 7.89
C ILE A 76 4.10 -5.53 8.92
N SER A 77 4.90 -6.50 8.47
CA SER A 77 5.67 -7.44 9.30
C SER A 77 7.17 -7.37 9.09
#